data_AF-A0A7J4KCN8-F1
#
_entry.id   AF-A0A7J4KCN8-F1
#
_cell.length_a   1.000
_cell.length_b   1.000
_cell.length_c   1.000
_cell.angle_alpha   90.00
_cell.angle_beta   90.00
_cell.angle_gamma   90.00
#
_symmetry.space_group_name_H-M   'P 1'
#
loop_
_entity.id
_entity.type
_entity.pdbx_description
1 polymer ?
#
loop_
_entity_poly.entity_id
_entity_poly.type
_entity_poly.pdbx_seq_one_letter_code
_entity_poly.pdbx_strand_id
1 'polypeptide(L)'
;MVSDSYSRRVLKLLHVFTRVNNENLVEFLALVILGVLLILDVLTTSLVLSVGGYETNVLMEGIVTIPVVHLFLKWLFLVFVVIAARFCDWMVQGTGLYIMCVIIGWYSLVIANNTLIFLRLLA
;
A
#
# COMPACT_ATOMS: atom_id res chain seq x y z
N MET A 1 -4.19 -24.76 -43.82
CA MET A 1 -3.24 -25.16 -42.75
C MET A 1 -2.36 -24.01 -42.23
N VAL A 2 -1.91 -23.04 -43.04
CA VAL A 2 -1.05 -21.93 -42.57
C VAL A 2 -1.81 -20.88 -41.74
N SER A 3 -3.09 -20.62 -42.06
CA SER A 3 -3.95 -19.64 -41.36
C SER A 3 -4.18 -19.96 -39.87
N ASP A 4 -4.38 -21.24 -39.52
CA ASP A 4 -4.59 -21.68 -38.12
C ASP A 4 -3.35 -21.57 -37.24
N SER A 5 -2.16 -21.63 -37.83
CA SER A 5 -0.90 -21.49 -37.09
C SER A 5 -0.62 -20.02 -36.77
N TYR A 6 -0.95 -19.13 -37.72
CA TYR A 6 -0.82 -17.69 -37.55
C TYR A 6 -1.82 -17.14 -36.52
N SER A 7 -3.09 -17.54 -36.63
CA SER A 7 -4.16 -17.15 -35.68
C SER A 7 -3.83 -17.56 -34.24
N ARG A 8 -3.31 -18.78 -34.03
CA ARG A 8 -2.87 -19.24 -32.70
C ARG A 8 -1.69 -18.45 -32.11
N ARG A 9 -0.79 -17.93 -32.94
CA ARG A 9 0.33 -17.09 -32.47
C ARG A 9 -0.16 -15.70 -32.06
N VAL A 10 -1.05 -15.09 -32.84
CA VAL A 10 -1.66 -13.79 -32.50
C VAL A 10 -2.46 -13.88 -31.20
N LEU A 11 -3.24 -14.95 -31.01
CA LEU A 11 -3.99 -15.16 -29.77
C LEU A 11 -3.08 -15.30 -28.54
N LYS A 12 -1.96 -16.03 -28.67
CA LYS A 12 -0.96 -16.14 -27.59
C LYS A 12 -0.32 -14.79 -27.27
N LEU A 13 0.03 -13.98 -28.28
CA LEU A 13 0.60 -12.66 -28.08
C LEU A 13 -0.40 -11.70 -27.41
N LEU A 14 -1.67 -11.72 -27.84
CA LEU A 14 -2.73 -10.94 -27.19
C LEU A 14 -2.93 -11.37 -25.74
N HIS A 15 -2.89 -12.66 -25.46
CA HIS A 15 -3.02 -13.17 -24.09
C HIS A 15 -1.83 -12.77 -23.20
N VAL A 16 -0.60 -12.82 -23.73
CA VAL A 16 0.59 -12.33 -23.02
C VAL A 16 0.52 -10.81 -22.80
N PHE A 17 0.14 -10.05 -23.82
CA PHE A 17 0.04 -8.59 -23.72
C PHE A 17 -1.03 -8.15 -22.71
N THR A 18 -2.22 -8.76 -22.76
CA THR A 18 -3.29 -8.48 -21.81
C THR A 18 -2.89 -8.87 -20.38
N ARG A 19 -2.19 -9.99 -20.20
CA ARG A 19 -1.67 -10.40 -18.89
C ARG A 19 -0.67 -9.40 -18.32
N VAL A 20 0.35 -9.01 -19.09
CA VAL A 20 1.38 -8.05 -18.65
C VAL A 20 0.77 -6.68 -18.33
N ASN A 21 -0.18 -6.21 -19.15
CA ASN A 21 -0.86 -4.94 -18.91
C ASN A 21 -1.68 -4.96 -17.60
N ASN A 22 -2.31 -6.10 -17.29
CA ASN A 22 -3.10 -6.25 -16.08
C ASN A 22 -2.22 -6.32 -14.82
N GLU A 23 -1.10 -7.05 -14.86
CA GLU A 23 -0.15 -7.16 -13.75
C GLU A 23 0.43 -5.78 -13.36
N ASN A 24 0.87 -4.98 -14.35
CA ASN A 24 1.36 -3.61 -14.11
C ASN A 24 0.28 -2.69 -13.51
N LEU A 25 -0.97 -2.82 -13.96
CA LEU A 25 -2.08 -2.02 -13.46
C LEU A 25 -2.42 -2.37 -12.01
N VAL A 26 -2.37 -3.66 -11.65
CA VAL A 26 -2.63 -4.10 -10.27
C VAL A 26 -1.51 -3.61 -9.34
N GLU A 27 -0.25 -3.69 -9.75
CA GLU A 27 0.87 -3.14 -8.98
C GLU A 27 0.74 -1.63 -8.76
N PHE A 28 0.41 -0.88 -9.81
CA PHE A 28 0.19 0.55 -9.71
C PHE A 28 -0.95 0.89 -8.74
N LEU A 29 -2.06 0.15 -8.85
CA LEU A 29 -3.21 0.33 -7.96
C LEU A 29 -2.88 0.01 -6.51
N ALA A 30 -2.09 -1.04 -6.25
CA ALA A 30 -1.60 -1.37 -4.91
C ALA A 30 -0.75 -0.25 -4.32
N LEU A 31 0.13 0.37 -5.11
CA LEU A 31 0.93 1.52 -4.67
C LEU A 31 0.06 2.74 -4.35
N VAL A 32 -0.94 3.03 -5.19
CA VAL A 32 -1.88 4.13 -4.94
C VAL A 32 -2.68 3.88 -3.67
N ILE A 33 -3.22 2.67 -3.48
CA ILE A 33 -3.95 2.29 -2.26
C ILE A 33 -3.04 2.46 -1.04
N LEU A 34 -1.81 1.95 -1.09
CA LEU A 34 -0.88 2.05 0.02
C LEU A 34 -0.54 3.50 0.35
N GLY A 35 -0.32 4.35 -0.67
CA GLY A 35 -0.12 5.78 -0.48
C GLY A 35 -1.30 6.48 0.19
N VAL A 36 -2.53 6.18 -0.25
CA VAL A 36 -3.76 6.70 0.37
C VAL A 36 -3.90 6.24 1.81
N LEU A 37 -3.62 4.96 2.10
CA LEU A 37 -3.66 4.42 3.46
C LEU A 37 -2.67 5.12 4.38
N LEU A 38 -1.43 5.37 3.92
CA LEU A 38 -0.43 6.08 4.73
C LEU A 38 -0.86 7.51 5.07
N ILE A 39 -1.47 8.22 4.11
CA ILE A 39 -2.03 9.57 4.33
C ILE A 39 -3.18 9.51 5.33
N LEU A 40 -4.14 8.60 5.12
CA LEU A 40 -5.28 8.41 6.02
C LEU A 40 -4.82 8.09 7.44
N ASP A 41 -3.80 7.27 7.58
CA ASP A 41 -3.23 6.94 8.89
C ASP A 41 -2.69 8.21 9.57
N VAL A 42 -1.92 9.07 8.88
CA VAL A 42 -1.46 10.37 9.46
C VAL A 42 -2.63 11.26 9.86
N LEU A 43 -3.65 11.35 9.02
CA LEU A 43 -4.85 12.14 9.30
C LEU A 43 -5.60 11.61 10.52
N THR A 44 -5.84 10.30 10.60
CA THR A 44 -6.55 9.68 11.71
C THR A 44 -5.79 9.83 13.03
N THR A 45 -4.46 9.66 13.05
CA THR A 45 -3.65 9.92 14.25
C THR A 45 -3.72 11.39 14.66
N SER A 46 -3.63 12.32 13.70
CA SER A 46 -3.72 13.76 13.99
C SER A 46 -5.08 14.13 14.56
N LEU A 47 -6.16 13.53 14.04
CA LEU A 47 -7.50 13.69 14.56
C LEU A 47 -7.64 13.15 15.99
N VAL A 48 -7.14 11.94 16.28
CA VAL A 48 -7.13 11.35 17.63
C VAL A 48 -6.42 12.26 18.63
N LEU A 49 -5.23 12.76 18.28
CA LEU A 49 -4.48 13.68 19.15
C LEU A 49 -5.22 15.01 19.36
N SER A 50 -5.91 15.52 18.33
CA SER A 50 -6.66 16.78 18.42
C SER A 50 -7.84 16.72 19.38
N VAL A 51 -8.42 15.54 19.59
CA VAL A 51 -9.55 15.32 20.53
C VAL A 51 -9.10 14.81 21.90
N GLY A 52 -7.80 14.89 22.21
CA GLY A 52 -7.24 14.54 23.52
C GLY A 52 -6.82 13.08 23.67
N GLY A 53 -6.75 12.33 22.58
CA GLY A 53 -6.09 11.02 22.56
C GLY A 53 -4.57 11.16 22.76
N TYR A 54 -3.93 10.07 23.18
CA TYR A 54 -2.48 10.03 23.37
C TYR A 54 -1.90 8.80 22.67
N GLU A 55 -0.67 8.94 22.17
CA GLU A 55 0.01 7.85 21.50
C GLU A 55 0.66 6.94 22.53
N THR A 56 0.36 5.64 22.50
CA THR A 56 0.88 4.69 23.51
C THR A 56 2.37 4.39 23.34
N ASN A 57 2.92 4.67 22.16
CA ASN A 57 4.33 4.42 21.85
C ASN A 57 5.13 5.71 22.03
N VAL A 58 5.96 5.77 23.08
CA VAL A 58 6.78 6.94 23.46
C VAL A 58 7.70 7.42 22.32
N LEU A 59 8.20 6.51 21.47
CA LEU A 59 9.01 6.89 20.31
C LEU A 59 8.16 7.55 19.21
N MET A 60 6.93 7.09 19.05
CA MET A 60 6.02 7.58 18.03
C MET A 60 5.34 8.88 18.48
N GLU A 61 5.14 9.07 19.78
CA GLU A 61 4.59 10.29 20.40
C GLU A 61 5.32 11.56 19.91
N GLY A 62 6.65 11.57 19.92
CA GLY A 62 7.43 12.71 19.42
C GLY A 62 7.32 12.92 17.90
N ILE A 63 7.03 11.87 17.14
CA ILE A 63 6.92 11.92 15.67
C ILE A 63 5.53 12.39 15.24
N VAL A 64 4.48 11.90 15.91
CA VAL A 64 3.09 12.19 15.56
C VAL A 64 2.67 13.63 15.90
N THR A 65 3.38 14.29 16.84
CA THR A 65 3.16 15.71 17.16
C THR A 65 3.51 16.66 16.01
N ILE A 66 4.37 16.23 15.08
CA ILE A 66 4.73 17.00 13.88
C ILE A 66 4.23 16.24 12.64
N PRO A 67 3.04 16.57 12.10
CA PRO A 67 2.42 15.82 11.00
C PRO A 67 3.31 15.70 9.76
N VAL A 68 4.16 16.70 9.50
CA VAL A 68 5.12 16.69 8.39
C VAL A 68 6.20 15.62 8.57
N VAL A 69 6.74 15.47 9.79
CA VAL A 69 7.76 14.45 10.09
C VAL A 69 7.13 13.06 10.04
N HIS A 70 5.91 12.92 10.56
CA HIS A 70 5.14 11.69 10.47
C HIS A 70 4.90 11.28 9.01
N LEU A 71 4.50 12.23 8.15
CA LEU A 71 4.31 11.98 6.72
C LEU A 71 5.63 11.61 6.02
N PHE A 72 6.73 12.30 6.33
CA PHE A 72 8.04 12.02 5.75
C PHE A 72 8.52 10.60 6.05
N LEU A 73 8.38 10.15 7.31
CA LEU A 73 8.74 8.79 7.70
C LEU A 73 7.88 7.74 7.00
N LYS A 74 6.60 8.01 6.77
CA LYS A 74 5.75 7.11 5.98
C LYS A 74 6.12 7.06 4.51
N TRP A 75 6.53 8.18 3.91
CA TRP A 75 7.07 8.17 2.56
C TRP A 75 8.36 7.37 2.46
N LEU A 76 9.26 7.50 3.45
CA LEU A 76 10.47 6.68 3.51
C LEU A 76 10.14 5.18 3.63
N PHE A 77 9.16 4.85 4.48
CA PHE A 77 8.66 3.48 4.61
C PHE A 77 8.03 2.97 3.31
N LEU A 78 7.24 3.78 2.61
CA LEU A 78 6.67 3.43 1.31
C LEU A 78 7.77 3.09 0.31
N VAL A 79 8.78 3.94 0.17
CA VAL A 79 9.93 3.71 -0.72
C VAL A 79 10.62 2.40 -0.36
N PHE A 80 10.86 2.14 0.93
CA PHE A 80 11.44 0.89 1.40
C PHE A 80 10.57 -0.32 1.01
N VAL A 81 9.26 -0.26 1.20
CA VAL A 81 8.32 -1.32 0.80
C VAL A 81 8.36 -1.56 -0.71
N VAL A 82 8.41 -0.51 -1.53
CA VAL A 82 8.52 -0.65 -2.99
C VAL A 82 9.83 -1.36 -3.37
N ILE A 83 10.94 -0.97 -2.76
CA ILE A 83 12.25 -1.60 -3.01
C ILE A 83 12.20 -3.08 -2.58
N ALA A 84 11.68 -3.38 -1.40
CA ALA A 84 11.55 -4.74 -0.89
C ALA A 84 10.63 -5.59 -1.78
N ALA A 85 9.48 -5.06 -2.20
CA ALA A 85 8.56 -5.76 -3.09
C ALA A 85 9.22 -6.06 -4.45
N ARG A 86 9.96 -5.10 -5.04
CA ARG A 86 10.72 -5.30 -6.28
C ARG A 86 11.86 -6.30 -6.11
N PHE A 87 12.54 -6.28 -4.97
CA PHE A 87 13.60 -7.22 -4.66
C PHE A 87 13.05 -8.66 -4.54
N CYS A 88 11.91 -8.84 -3.87
CA CYS A 88 11.26 -10.14 -3.78
C CYS A 88 10.76 -10.62 -5.15
N ASP A 89 10.16 -9.73 -5.93
CA ASP A 89 9.69 -10.04 -7.28
C ASP A 89 10.83 -10.46 -8.22
N TRP A 90 12.03 -9.88 -8.02
CA TRP A 90 13.25 -10.32 -8.71
C TRP A 90 13.71 -11.72 -8.30
N MET A 91 13.54 -12.12 -7.04
CA MET A 91 13.87 -13.48 -6.57
C MET A 91 12.85 -14.51 -7.06
N VAL A 92 11.56 -14.20 -6.95
CA VAL A 92 10.45 -15.08 -7.34
C VAL A 92 9.34 -14.23 -7.96
N GLN A 93 9.11 -14.42 -9.25
CA GLN A 93 8.08 -13.67 -10.01
C GLN A 93 6.71 -13.77 -9.35
N GLY A 94 6.07 -12.62 -9.15
CA GLY A 94 4.75 -12.47 -8.56
C GLY A 94 4.74 -12.33 -7.04
N THR A 95 5.88 -12.49 -6.34
CA THR A 95 5.91 -12.38 -4.86
C THR A 95 5.79 -10.95 -4.36
N GLY A 96 6.20 -9.95 -5.14
CA GLY A 96 6.07 -8.54 -4.77
C GLY A 96 4.63 -8.13 -4.49
N LEU A 97 3.68 -8.64 -5.27
CA LEU A 97 2.25 -8.34 -5.12
C LEU A 97 1.68 -8.90 -3.81
N TYR A 98 2.04 -10.13 -3.44
CA TYR A 98 1.60 -10.72 -2.17
C TYR A 98 2.08 -9.93 -0.96
N ILE A 99 3.33 -9.45 -0.99
CA ILE A 99 3.89 -8.60 0.07
C ILE A 99 3.12 -7.28 0.17
N MET A 100 2.85 -6.62 -0.97
CA MET A 100 2.04 -5.40 -0.98
C MET A 100 0.63 -5.65 -0.40
N CYS A 101 -0.03 -6.75 -0.74
CA CYS A 101 -1.34 -7.10 -0.18
C CYS A 101 -1.32 -7.25 1.34
N VAL A 102 -0.31 -7.93 1.89
CA VAL A 102 -0.16 -8.09 3.35
C VAL A 102 0.02 -6.73 4.03
N ILE A 103 0.86 -5.87 3.46
CA ILE A 103 1.13 -4.53 4.00
C ILE A 103 -0.13 -3.65 3.93
N ILE A 104 -0.84 -3.65 2.80
CA ILE A 104 -2.12 -2.95 2.64
C ILE A 104 -3.13 -3.41 3.70
N GLY A 105 -3.27 -4.72 3.90
CA GLY A 105 -4.16 -5.29 4.92
C GLY A 105 -3.78 -4.83 6.33
N TRP A 106 -2.49 -4.84 6.65
CA TRP A 106 -1.98 -4.36 7.94
C TRP A 106 -2.30 -2.89 8.19
N TYR A 107 -1.99 -2.00 7.23
CA TYR A 107 -2.28 -0.57 7.37
C TYR A 107 -3.77 -0.26 7.45
N SER A 108 -4.61 -1.07 6.80
CA SER A 108 -6.06 -0.95 6.91
C SER A 108 -6.54 -1.17 8.35
N LEU A 109 -5.94 -2.12 9.08
CA LEU A 109 -6.24 -2.35 10.50
C LEU A 109 -5.77 -1.19 11.39
N VAL A 110 -4.60 -0.61 11.12
CA VAL A 110 -4.09 0.55 11.89
C VAL A 110 -5.06 1.73 11.77
N ILE A 111 -5.49 2.05 10.55
CA ILE A 111 -6.46 3.13 10.30
C ILE A 111 -7.80 2.83 10.97
N ALA A 112 -8.29 1.60 10.87
CA ALA A 112 -9.54 1.19 11.51
C ALA A 112 -9.47 1.37 13.04
N ASN A 113 -8.35 0.99 13.65
CA ASN A 113 -8.11 1.18 15.07
C ASN A 113 -8.10 2.68 15.46
N ASN A 114 -7.36 3.51 14.71
CA ASN A 114 -7.28 4.95 14.97
C ASN A 114 -8.66 5.62 14.81
N THR A 115 -9.43 5.21 13.80
CA THR A 115 -10.80 5.70 13.57
C THR A 115 -11.74 5.29 14.70
N LEU A 116 -11.63 4.06 15.21
CA LEU A 116 -12.44 3.58 16.32
C LEU A 116 -12.14 4.34 17.62
N ILE A 117 -10.86 4.59 17.90
CA ILE A 117 -10.44 5.42 19.05
C ILE A 117 -10.98 6.85 18.90
N PHE A 118 -10.86 7.45 17.71
CA PHE A 118 -11.40 8.77 17.43
C PHE A 118 -12.91 8.85 17.69
N LEU A 119 -13.68 7.88 17.19
CA LEU A 119 -15.12 7.82 17.43
C LEU A 119 -15.46 7.65 18.92
N ARG A 120 -14.66 6.88 19.67
CA ARG A 120 -14.84 6.75 21.12
C ARG A 120 -14.55 8.03 21.90
N LEU A 121 -13.63 8.87 21.42
CA LEU A 121 -13.31 10.14 22.08
C LEU A 121 -14.33 11.24 21.77
N LEU A 122 -15.12 11.08 20.70
CA LEU A 122 -16.20 12.00 20.33
C LEU A 122 -17.55 11.70 21.01
N ALA A 123 -17.79 10.45 21.41
CA ALA A 123 -19.04 9.98 22.00
C ALA A 123 -19.05 10.13 23.53
#